data_AF-A0A7C2V8C9-F1
#
_entry.id   AF-A0A7C2V8C9-F1
#
_cell.length_a   1.000
_cell.length_b   1.000
_cell.length_c   1.000
_cell.angle_alpha   90.00
_cell.angle_beta   90.00
_cell.angle_gamma   90.00
#
_symmetry.space_group_name_H-M   'P 1'
#
loop_
_entity.id
_entity.type
_entity.pdbx_description
1 polymer ?
#
loop_
_entity_poly.entity_id
_entity_poly.type
_entity_poly.pdbx_seq_one_letter_code
_entity_poly.pdbx_strand_id
1 'polypeptide(L)' 'MSADRYTELVQRIEAMKEDFEKFYVKGKNAAGTRLRKGLQELRRLAQEIRTEIQAIKVARKGES' A
#
# COMPACT_ATOMS: atom_id res chain seq x y z
N MET A 1 8.63 -6.95 13.27
CA MET A 1 7.46 -6.05 13.32
C MET A 1 7.68 -4.70 12.65
N SER A 2 8.81 -3.98 12.80
CA SER A 2 9.00 -2.70 12.08
C SER A 2 9.35 -2.84 10.59
N ALA A 3 10.15 -3.84 10.21
CA ALA A 3 10.61 -3.99 8.81
C ALA A 3 9.54 -4.59 7.89
N ASP A 4 8.58 -5.32 8.47
CA ASP A 4 7.61 -6.13 7.72
C ASP A 4 6.60 -5.24 6.98
N ARG A 5 6.06 -4.20 7.65
CA ARG A 5 5.09 -3.27 7.05
C ARG A 5 5.66 -2.43 5.91
N TYR A 6 6.91 -1.99 6.06
CA TYR A 6 7.60 -1.28 4.99
C TYR A 6 7.79 -2.17 3.76
N THR A 7 8.26 -3.40 3.98
CA THR A 7 8.47 -4.39 2.92
C THR A 7 7.16 -4.70 2.20
N GLU A 8 6.06 -4.86 2.93
CA GLU A 8 4.72 -5.10 2.37
C GLU A 8 4.25 -3.97 1.44
N LEU A 9 4.44 -2.71 1.84
CA LEU A 9 4.13 -1.55 1.01
C LEU A 9 4.96 -1.52 -0.29
N VAL A 10 6.28 -1.74 -0.17
CA VAL A 10 7.20 -1.76 -1.32
C VAL A 10 6.83 -2.87 -2.30
N GLN A 11 6.56 -4.08 -1.80
CA GLN A 11 6.15 -5.21 -2.64
C GLN A 11 4.85 -4.91 -3.39
N ARG A 12 3.88 -4.26 -2.75
CA ARG A 12 2.62 -3.89 -3.40
C ARG A 12 2.81 -2.87 -4.52
N ILE A 13 3.73 -1.93 -4.34
CA ILE A 13 4.09 -0.94 -5.38
C ILE A 13 4.83 -1.62 -6.54
N GLU A 14 5.83 -2.45 -6.25
CA GLU A 14 6.62 -3.11 -7.29
C GLU A 14 5.76 -4.05 -8.14
N ALA A 15 4.79 -4.74 -7.53
CA ALA A 15 3.83 -5.58 -8.25
C ALA A 15 2.99 -4.82 -9.29
N MET A 16 2.81 -3.50 -9.13
CA MET A 16 2.03 -2.67 -10.07
C MET A 16 2.89 -2.07 -11.20
N LYS A 17 4.22 -2.15 -11.12
CA LYS A 17 5.15 -1.47 -12.02
C LYS A 17 4.93 -1.81 -13.50
N GLU A 18 4.71 -3.07 -13.80
CA GLU A 18 4.47 -3.52 -15.19
C GLU A 18 3.14 -2.96 -15.72
N ASP A 19 2.11 -2.91 -14.87
CA ASP A 19 0.81 -2.34 -15.24
C ASP A 19 0.89 -0.82 -15.42
N PHE A 20 1.75 -0.12 -14.66
CA PHE A 20 2.05 1.30 -14.88
C PHE A 20 2.61 1.55 -16.28
N GLU A 21 3.63 0.79 -16.69
CA GLU A 21 4.19 0.90 -18.04
C GLU A 21 3.15 0.56 -19.11
N LYS A 22 2.42 -0.55 -18.94
CA LYS A 22 1.37 -0.98 -19.88
C LYS A 22 0.26 0.07 -20.03
N PHE A 23 -0.11 0.75 -18.95
CA PHE A 23 -1.16 1.77 -18.99
C PHE A 23 -0.67 3.09 -19.57
N TYR A 24 0.38 3.68 -19.01
CA TYR A 24 0.85 5.02 -19.36
C TYR A 24 1.65 5.09 -20.67
N VAL A 25 2.41 4.03 -21.00
CA VAL A 25 3.23 4.00 -22.22
C VAL A 25 2.50 3.28 -23.35
N LYS A 26 1.89 2.12 -23.07
CA LYS A 26 1.30 1.25 -24.10
C LYS A 26 -0.22 1.42 -24.28
N GLY A 27 -0.86 2.31 -23.50
CA GLY A 27 -2.30 2.62 -23.61
C GLY A 27 -3.24 1.45 -23.33
N LYS A 28 -2.82 0.43 -22.57
CA LYS A 28 -3.63 -0.77 -22.32
C LYS A 28 -4.66 -0.54 -21.21
N ASN A 29 -5.92 -0.34 -21.57
CA ASN A 29 -7.03 -0.10 -20.63
C ASN A 29 -7.20 -1.19 -19.54
N ALA A 30 -6.93 -2.46 -19.86
CA ALA A 30 -6.98 -3.55 -18.88
C ALA A 30 -5.96 -3.38 -17.75
N ALA A 31 -4.77 -2.83 -18.04
CA ALA A 31 -3.76 -2.50 -17.03
C ALA A 31 -4.25 -1.37 -16.12
N GLY A 32 -4.95 -0.37 -16.67
CA GLY A 32 -5.58 0.69 -15.88
C GLY A 32 -6.63 0.17 -14.89
N THR A 33 -7.41 -0.85 -15.27
CA THR A 33 -8.36 -1.50 -14.33
C THR A 33 -7.64 -2.24 -13.22
N ARG A 34 -6.52 -2.93 -13.51
CA ARG A 34 -5.71 -3.60 -12.48
C ARG A 34 -5.03 -2.60 -11.56
N LEU A 35 -4.43 -1.53 -12.09
CA LEU A 35 -3.84 -0.45 -11.29
C LEU A 35 -4.85 0.16 -10.33
N ARG A 36 -6.08 0.44 -10.78
CA ARG A 36 -7.12 0.98 -9.90
C ARG A 36 -7.41 0.06 -8.71
N LYS A 37 -7.50 -1.26 -8.94
CA LYS A 37 -7.67 -2.24 -7.86
C LYS A 37 -6.45 -2.30 -6.94
N GLY A 38 -5.25 -2.39 -7.50
CA GLY A 38 -4.00 -2.42 -6.73
C GLY A 38 -3.80 -1.17 -5.86
N LEU A 39 -4.16 0.01 -6.39
CA LEU A 39 -4.10 1.28 -5.65
C LEU A 39 -5.17 1.35 -4.53
N GLN A 40 -6.35 0.77 -4.73
CA GLN A 40 -7.35 0.65 -3.66
C GLN A 40 -6.85 -0.23 -2.52
N GLU A 41 -6.21 -1.35 -2.85
CA GLU A 41 -5.60 -2.25 -1.85
C GLU A 41 -4.43 -1.57 -1.12
N LEU A 42 -3.56 -0.86 -1.85
CA LEU A 42 -2.46 -0.09 -1.26
C LEU A 42 -2.98 0.99 -0.29
N ARG A 43 -4.05 1.71 -0.68
CA ARG A 43 -4.71 2.68 0.21
C ARG A 43 -5.22 2.01 1.48
N ARG A 44 -5.82 0.82 1.38
CA ARG A 44 -6.31 0.08 2.55
C ARG A 44 -5.16 -0.31 3.48
N LEU A 45 -4.09 -0.90 2.93
CA LEU A 45 -2.90 -1.28 3.68
C LEU A 45 -2.26 -0.07 4.40
N ALA A 46 -2.10 1.05 3.69
CA ALA A 46 -1.58 2.28 4.28
C ALA A 46 -2.44 2.79 5.45
N GLN A 47 -3.77 2.68 5.32
CA GLN A 47 -4.69 3.06 6.38
C GLN A 47 -4.60 2.11 7.60
N GLU A 48 -4.48 0.81 7.36
CA GLU A 48 -4.28 -0.20 8.43
C GLU A 48 -3.00 0.10 9.23
N ILE A 49 -1.87 0.33 8.54
CA ILE A 49 -0.59 0.68 9.16
C ILE A 49 -0.70 1.97 9.98
N ARG A 50 -1.38 2.99 9.44
CA ARG A 50 -1.60 4.25 10.18
C ARG A 50 -2.40 4.03 11.46
N THR A 51 -3.48 3.24 11.40
CA THR A 51 -4.30 2.91 12.56
C THR A 51 -3.49 2.13 13.60
N GLU A 52 -2.66 1.17 13.16
CA GLU A 52 -1.75 0.41 14.02
C GLU A 52 -0.77 1.33 14.76
N ILE A 53 -0.13 2.26 14.06
CA ILE A 53 0.76 3.27 14.67
C ILE A 53 0.02 4.10 15.72
N GLN A 54 -1.20 4.55 15.41
CA GLN A 54 -2.00 5.34 16.33
C GLN A 54 -2.38 4.53 17.58
N ALA A 55 -2.75 3.25 17.42
CA ALA A 55 -3.05 2.36 18.54
C ALA A 55 -1.82 2.15 19.45
N ILE A 56 -0.63 1.90 18.87
CA ILE A 56 0.63 1.77 19.61
C ILE A 56 0.93 3.04 20.40
N LYS A 57 0.74 4.22 19.79
CA LYS A 57 0.94 5.51 20.46
C LYS A 57 -0.02 5.71 21.65
N VAL A 58 -1.28 5.31 21.51
CA VAL A 58 -2.28 5.40 22.59
C VAL A 58 -1.92 4.42 23.72
N ALA A 59 -1.58 3.18 23.40
CA ALA A 59 -1.18 2.17 24.39
C ALA A 59 0.01 2.64 25.24
N ARG A 60 1.06 3.16 24.60
CA ARG A 60 2.25 3.71 25.31
C ARG A 60 1.92 4.87 26.25
N LYS A 61 0.90 5.68 25.93
CA LYS A 61 0.45 6.78 26.79
C LYS A 61 -0.39 6.32 27.99
N GLY A 62 -1.05 5.18 27.89
CA GLY A 62 -1.82 4.60 28.99
C GLY A 62 -0.97 3.84 30.01
N GLU A 63 0.28 3.53 29.66
CA GLU A 63 1.27 2.88 30.53
C GLU A 63 2.15 3.89 31.31
N SER A 64 1.98 5.20 31.06
CA SER A 64 2.73 6.29 31.70
C SER A 64 1.92 7.01 32.78
#